data_AF-A0A523XTA0-F1
#
_entry.id   AF-A0A523XTA0-F1
#
_cell.length_a   1.000
_cell.length_b   1.000
_cell.length_c   1.000
_cell.angle_alpha   90.00
_cell.angle_beta   90.00
_cell.angle_gamma   90.00
#
_symmetry.space_group_name_H-M   'P 1'
#
loop_
_entity.id
_entity.type
_entity.pdbx_description
1 polymer ?
#
loop_
_entity_poly.entity_id
_entity_poly.type
_entity_poly.pdbx_seq_one_letter_code
_entity_poly.pdbx_strand_id
1 'polypeptide(L)'
;MNLGAQNPINYNQLIRWVSNKEDHANEIQETVSQYFMTQRIKPDTKNYSQKLALLHKMLIYSMNCKQTTDLSHITMLQSLLKEFQTFYLEQK
;
A
#
# COMPACT_ATOMS: atom_id res chain seq x y z
N MET A 1 -19.36 -5.50 5.78
CA MET A 1 -20.35 -4.59 6.41
C MET A 1 -20.46 -3.35 5.54
N ASN A 2 -21.59 -3.12 4.88
CA ASN A 2 -21.78 -1.93 4.05
C ASN A 2 -22.27 -0.77 4.94
N LEU A 3 -21.34 0.06 5.43
CA LEU A 3 -21.62 1.13 6.39
C LEU A 3 -22.53 2.23 5.82
N GLY A 4 -22.45 2.48 4.51
CA GLY A 4 -23.30 3.47 3.82
C GLY A 4 -24.73 2.99 3.56
N ALA A 5 -24.99 1.68 3.64
CA ALA A 5 -26.31 1.10 3.44
C ALA A 5 -27.10 0.89 4.76
N GLN A 6 -26.58 1.33 5.91
CA GLN A 6 -27.26 1.21 7.19
C GLN A 6 -28.39 2.22 7.32
N ASN A 7 -29.49 1.85 7.99
CA ASN A 7 -30.59 2.76 8.30
C ASN A 7 -30.94 2.71 9.81
N PRO A 8 -30.70 3.79 10.57
CA PRO A 8 -30.04 5.04 10.16
C PRO A 8 -28.53 4.84 9.90
N ILE A 9 -27.95 5.71 9.07
CA ILE A 9 -26.51 5.69 8.79
C ILE A 9 -25.74 6.08 10.07
N ASN A 10 -24.73 5.28 10.43
CA ASN A 10 -23.81 5.60 11.52
C ASN A 10 -22.61 6.42 11.01
N TYR A 11 -22.74 7.74 10.97
CA TYR A 11 -21.68 8.65 10.51
C TYR A 11 -20.37 8.53 11.31
N ASN A 12 -20.45 8.28 12.61
CA ASN A 12 -19.25 8.11 13.45
C ASN A 12 -18.42 6.90 13.00
N GLN A 13 -19.07 5.81 12.59
CA GLN A 13 -18.37 4.63 12.06
C GLN A 13 -17.78 4.89 10.68
N LEU A 14 -18.47 5.64 9.82
CA LEU A 14 -17.93 6.03 8.52
C LEU A 14 -16.65 6.86 8.67
N ILE A 15 -16.66 7.88 9.54
CA ILE A 15 -15.51 8.74 9.79
C ILE A 15 -14.32 7.92 10.33
N ARG A 16 -14.55 7.06 11.33
CA ARG A 16 -13.50 6.19 11.88
C ARG A 16 -12.91 5.27 10.84
N TRP A 17 -13.75 4.65 10.01
CA TRP A 17 -13.30 3.75 8.96
C TRP A 17 -12.47 4.49 7.90
N VAL A 18 -12.92 5.68 7.48
CA VAL A 18 -12.20 6.54 6.53
C VAL A 18 -10.84 6.95 7.11
N SER A 19 -10.79 7.43 8.36
CA SER A 19 -9.52 7.78 9.01
C SER A 19 -8.57 6.59 9.07
N ASN A 20 -9.06 5.43 9.53
CA ASN A 20 -8.22 4.24 9.71
C ASN A 20 -7.64 3.72 8.37
N LYS A 21 -8.40 3.75 7.27
CA LYS A 21 -7.84 3.37 5.96
C LYS A 21 -6.76 4.36 5.50
N GLU A 22 -6.91 5.64 5.83
CA GLU A 22 -5.96 6.68 5.40
C GLU A 22 -4.66 6.59 6.18
N ASP A 23 -4.76 6.36 7.49
CA ASP A 23 -3.61 6.19 8.36
C ASP A 23 -2.77 4.98 7.92
N HIS A 24 -3.37 3.82 7.69
CA HIS A 24 -2.65 2.65 7.19
C HIS A 24 -2.05 2.84 5.79
N ALA A 25 -2.76 3.54 4.88
CA ALA A 25 -2.19 3.85 3.57
C ALA A 25 -0.95 4.75 3.70
N ASN A 26 -1.00 5.76 4.57
CA ASN A 26 0.15 6.64 4.84
C ASN A 26 1.34 5.84 5.44
N GLU A 27 1.09 4.95 6.41
CA GLU A 27 2.13 4.10 7.01
C GLU A 27 2.83 3.21 5.97
N ILE A 28 2.07 2.65 5.03
CA ILE A 28 2.62 1.88 3.91
C ILE A 28 3.49 2.77 3.02
N GLN A 29 2.99 3.95 2.64
CA GLN A 29 3.74 4.87 1.79
C GLN A 29 5.03 5.34 2.44
N GLU A 30 4.99 5.65 3.74
CA GLU A 30 6.15 6.05 4.53
C GLU A 30 7.18 4.92 4.60
N THR A 31 6.75 3.69 4.89
CA THR A 31 7.65 2.53 4.95
C THR A 31 8.30 2.25 3.59
N VAL A 32 7.52 2.30 2.51
CA VAL A 32 8.01 2.07 1.15
C VAL A 32 9.02 3.15 0.75
N SER A 33 8.72 4.42 1.01
CA SER A 33 9.57 5.55 0.61
C SER A 33 10.81 5.70 1.50
N GLN A 34 10.64 5.80 2.82
CA GLN A 34 11.73 6.06 3.74
C GLN A 34 12.61 4.83 3.94
N TYR A 35 12.00 3.69 4.25
CA TYR A 35 12.80 2.51 4.58
C TYR A 35 13.26 1.78 3.33
N PHE A 36 12.36 1.41 2.41
CA PHE A 36 12.77 0.60 1.27
C PHE A 36 13.52 1.39 0.19
N MET A 37 12.93 2.47 -0.34
CA MET A 37 13.53 3.22 -1.44
C MET A 37 14.75 4.03 -1.01
N THR A 38 14.74 4.64 0.18
CA THR A 38 15.82 5.54 0.61
C THR A 38 16.92 4.81 1.40
N GLN A 39 16.55 3.95 2.36
CA GLN A 39 17.53 3.31 3.24
C GLN A 39 18.02 1.96 2.71
N ARG A 40 17.11 1.07 2.31
CA ARG A 40 17.39 -0.37 2.16
C ARG A 40 17.84 -0.80 0.76
N ILE A 41 17.24 -0.27 -0.30
CA ILE A 41 17.57 -0.60 -1.69
C ILE A 41 18.66 0.34 -2.18
N LYS A 42 19.84 -0.20 -2.47
CA LYS A 42 21.02 0.57 -2.95
C LYS A 42 21.16 0.47 -4.48
N PRO A 43 21.79 1.43 -5.16
CA PRO A 43 21.90 1.41 -6.63
C PRO A 43 22.57 0.17 -7.24
N ASP A 44 23.44 -0.49 -6.49
CA ASP A 44 24.18 -1.72 -6.87
C ASP A 44 23.40 -3.02 -6.61
N THR A 45 22.18 -2.92 -6.07
CA THR A 45 21.30 -4.04 -5.77
C THR A 45 20.92 -4.81 -7.05
N LYS A 46 21.12 -6.13 -7.09
CA LYS A 46 20.59 -6.99 -8.18
C LYS A 46 19.10 -6.73 -8.43
N ASN A 47 18.72 -6.58 -9.71
CA ASN A 47 17.35 -6.23 -10.13
C ASN A 47 16.85 -4.88 -9.56
N TYR A 48 17.74 -3.90 -9.38
CA TYR A 48 17.43 -2.57 -8.84
C TYR A 48 16.22 -1.91 -9.51
N SER A 49 16.21 -1.84 -10.85
CA SER A 49 15.13 -1.21 -11.61
C SER A 49 13.78 -1.90 -11.40
N GLN A 50 13.75 -3.24 -11.35
CA GLN A 50 12.55 -4.01 -11.08
C GLN A 50 12.03 -3.75 -9.66
N LYS A 51 12.92 -3.74 -8.67
CA LYS A 51 12.56 -3.44 -7.27
C LYS A 51 12.00 -2.03 -7.12
N LEU A 52 12.63 -1.04 -7.72
CA LEU A 52 12.12 0.33 -7.72
C LEU A 52 10.76 0.45 -8.40
N ALA A 53 10.57 -0.23 -9.53
CA ALA A 53 9.29 -0.23 -10.23
C ALA A 53 8.17 -0.83 -9.37
N LEU A 54 8.45 -1.92 -8.64
CA LEU A 54 7.49 -2.52 -7.72
C LEU A 54 7.16 -1.60 -6.55
N LEU A 55 8.18 -1.03 -5.90
CA LEU A 55 7.98 -0.08 -4.79
C LEU A 55 7.19 1.15 -5.22
N HIS A 56 7.49 1.72 -6.39
CA HIS A 56 6.74 2.84 -6.94
C HIS A 56 5.27 2.48 -7.21
N LYS A 57 4.99 1.31 -7.79
CA LYS A 57 3.61 0.83 -7.96
C LYS A 57 2.91 0.66 -6.62
N MET A 58 3.59 0.14 -5.59
CA MET A 58 3.03 0.03 -4.24
C MET A 58 2.63 1.39 -3.67
N LEU A 59 3.42 2.46 -3.88
CA LEU A 59 3.05 3.82 -3.48
C LEU A 59 1.76 4.29 -4.15
N ILE A 60 1.62 4.06 -5.47
CA ILE A 60 0.42 4.45 -6.24
C ILE A 60 -0.81 3.69 -5.73
N TYR A 61 -0.73 2.36 -5.62
CA TYR A 61 -1.88 1.57 -5.19
C TYR A 61 -2.25 1.79 -3.72
N SER A 62 -1.28 2.12 -2.86
CA SER A 62 -1.56 2.57 -1.50
C SER A 62 -2.31 3.92 -1.49
N MET A 63 -1.93 4.89 -2.34
CA MET A 63 -2.69 6.13 -2.52
C MET A 63 -4.13 5.86 -3.00
N ASN A 64 -4.30 4.92 -3.93
CA ASN A 64 -5.64 4.59 -4.42
C ASN A 64 -6.51 3.95 -3.33
N CYS A 65 -5.95 3.05 -2.51
CA CYS A 65 -6.62 2.52 -1.31
C CYS A 65 -7.00 3.64 -0.33
N LYS A 66 -6.19 4.70 -0.23
CA LYS A 66 -6.49 5.89 0.58
C LYS A 66 -7.68 6.66 0.02
N GLN A 67 -7.78 6.82 -1.29
CA GLN A 67 -8.74 7.74 -1.91
C GLN A 67 -10.07 7.10 -2.28
N THR A 68 -10.12 5.78 -2.44
CA THR A 68 -11.31 5.08 -2.93
C THR A 68 -11.73 3.95 -1.99
N THR A 69 -12.88 3.34 -2.28
CA THR A 69 -13.36 2.13 -1.60
C THR A 69 -13.31 0.90 -2.52
N ASP A 70 -12.59 0.99 -3.64
CA ASP A 70 -12.45 -0.13 -4.57
C ASP A 70 -11.46 -1.18 -4.02
N LEU A 71 -11.98 -2.37 -3.76
CA LEU A 71 -11.20 -3.48 -3.24
C LEU A 71 -10.17 -4.03 -4.24
N SER A 72 -10.30 -3.71 -5.54
CA SER A 72 -9.34 -4.10 -6.57
C SER A 72 -7.94 -3.57 -6.26
N HIS A 73 -7.82 -2.37 -5.69
CA HIS A 73 -6.54 -1.78 -5.33
C HIS A 73 -5.84 -2.53 -4.19
N ILE A 74 -6.60 -3.08 -3.24
CA ILE A 74 -6.07 -3.90 -2.14
C ILE A 74 -5.46 -5.18 -2.71
N THR A 75 -6.19 -5.87 -3.59
CA THR A 75 -5.71 -7.09 -4.26
C THR A 75 -4.44 -6.81 -5.07
N MET A 76 -4.39 -5.71 -5.79
CA MET A 76 -3.20 -5.30 -6.54
C MET A 76 -2.01 -5.00 -5.62
N LEU A 77 -2.23 -4.26 -4.53
CA LEU A 77 -1.18 -3.95 -3.56
C LEU A 77 -0.62 -5.21 -2.90
N GLN A 78 -1.46 -6.18 -2.55
CA GLN A 78 -1.04 -7.49 -2.02
C GLN A 78 -0.22 -8.29 -3.03
N SER A 79 -0.63 -8.30 -4.30
CA SER A 79 0.11 -8.96 -5.38
C SER A 79 1.51 -8.36 -5.55
N LEU A 80 1.58 -7.02 -5.62
CA LEU A 80 2.86 -6.29 -5.73
C LEU A 80 3.77 -6.53 -4.53
N LEU A 81 3.21 -6.56 -3.32
CA LEU A 81 3.97 -6.87 -2.10
C LEU A 81 4.58 -8.29 -2.17
N LYS A 82 3.80 -9.28 -2.61
CA LYS A 82 4.28 -10.65 -2.75
C LYS A 82 5.38 -10.77 -3.81
N GLU A 83 5.22 -10.09 -4.94
CA GLU A 83 6.23 -10.03 -5.99
C GLU A 83 7.51 -9.34 -5.50
N PHE A 84 7.38 -8.20 -4.81
CA PHE A 84 8.51 -7.50 -4.20
C PHE A 84 9.22 -8.38 -3.16
N GLN A 85 8.47 -9.09 -2.32
CA GLN A 85 9.02 -10.01 -1.32
C GLN A 85 9.89 -11.09 -1.96
N THR A 86 9.45 -11.69 -3.07
CA THR A 86 10.24 -12.68 -3.82
C THR A 86 11.56 -12.07 -4.30
N PHE A 87 11.51 -10.95 -5.03
CA PHE A 87 12.73 -10.27 -5.52
C PHE A 87 13.65 -9.77 -4.40
N TYR A 88 13.08 -9.38 -3.26
CA TYR A 88 13.83 -8.91 -2.10
C TYR A 88 14.56 -10.06 -1.38
N LEU A 89 13.90 -11.22 -1.22
CA LEU A 89 14.46 -12.38 -0.54
C LEU A 89 15.45 -13.18 -1.39
N GLU A 90 15.35 -13.13 -2.73
CA GLU A 90 16.36 -13.70 -3.64
C GLU A 90 17.77 -13.08 -3.49
N GLN A 91 17.92 -12.00 -2.71
CA GLN A 91 19.21 -11.42 -2.36
C GLN A 91 19.78 -11.86 -1.01
N LYS A 92 19.04 -12.66 -0.24
CA LYS A 92 19.62 -13.39 0.91
C LYS A 92 20.16 -14.72 0.42
#